data_AF-A0A371IR94-F1
#
_entry.id   AF-A0A371IR94-F1
#
_cell.length_a   1.000
_cell.length_b   1.000
_cell.length_c   1.000
_cell.angle_alpha   90.00
_cell.angle_beta   90.00
_cell.angle_gamma   90.00
#
_symmetry.space_group_name_H-M   'P 1'
#
loop_
_entity.id
_entity.type
_entity.pdbx_description
1 polymer ?
#
loop_
_entity_poly.entity_id
_entity_poly.type
_entity_poly.pdbx_seq_one_letter_code
_entity_poly.pdbx_strand_id
1 'polypeptide(L)'
;MELIKDVIKVDNRIDFGKFQTFIETEAVVPDKKSDVYDIVKTEGYIALKKIEITEGKILCRGSFNYNVIYITDDKNTVSNVNGKIDINEVIEKENIVQDMEYMLFPEIEHMDCTILNERKIRVGALMNIRGSLFDKQRLDIVKDVSQVEGIQKHRKEICFQDIVGIEKSESVIRDTITINTEEVQSIISLNPYAKIKESRVADNKVIIGGVLEINPLACTYDGDLVELDKVGIEFTQFIEVPGVCDGMTEETLLSIADFNYVFKQNNDNNTGLLEIDSTICCKVKVTDEITREVLQDAYSPQKIIKFDHKLIGLNKALSSTTESFVVRESIRNDNDDIQIKDIVSVCPSISIENAYIEEDKSVIQGIIKIDILYIPVEGLRLVYKLSEEIPFEHDITIDNLTETSTVFNTACIEKVEVDLNRDQIDVNIKVKRFTEAIDKKSESFIIKGEDQGEYDLTKAPSIIVYICKEGESLWNIAKKYNTTEDEVAELNEIKIDEPLKPGKCLILEKKVVLVD
;
A
#
# COMPACT_ATOMS: atom_id res chain seq x y z
N MET A 1 -12.49 36.62 27.41
CA MET A 1 -12.13 35.22 27.18
C MET A 1 -11.15 35.15 26.03
N GLU A 2 -10.06 34.43 26.21
CA GLU A 2 -9.06 34.16 25.18
C GLU A 2 -8.99 32.65 24.92
N LEU A 3 -9.07 32.26 23.64
CA LEU A 3 -8.99 30.87 23.20
C LEU A 3 -7.60 30.59 22.63
N ILE A 4 -6.88 29.67 23.25
CA ILE A 4 -5.59 29.20 22.76
C ILE A 4 -5.87 28.09 21.76
N LYS A 5 -5.48 28.31 20.51
CA LYS A 5 -5.70 27.36 19.41
C LYS A 5 -4.53 26.40 19.24
N ASP A 6 -4.82 25.23 18.70
CA ASP A 6 -3.85 24.25 18.21
C ASP A 6 -4.40 23.59 16.94
N VAL A 7 -3.55 22.89 16.21
CA VAL A 7 -3.92 22.23 14.95
C VAL A 7 -3.72 20.73 15.09
N ILE A 8 -4.77 19.99 14.76
CA ILE A 8 -4.70 18.55 14.55
C ILE A 8 -4.67 18.29 13.05
N LYS A 9 -3.72 17.46 12.61
CA LYS A 9 -3.69 16.90 11.27
C LYS A 9 -4.37 15.54 11.33
N VAL A 10 -5.25 15.28 10.39
CA VAL A 10 -5.97 14.01 10.27
C VAL A 10 -5.74 13.49 8.86
N ASP A 11 -5.00 12.39 8.76
CA ASP A 11 -4.78 11.71 7.50
C ASP A 11 -5.88 10.67 7.28
N ASN A 12 -6.52 10.68 6.12
CA ASN A 12 -7.49 9.68 5.72
C ASN A 12 -6.93 8.84 4.57
N ARG A 13 -6.73 7.54 4.81
CA ARG A 13 -6.47 6.56 3.75
C ARG A 13 -7.79 6.19 3.08
N ILE A 14 -7.83 6.31 1.76
CA ILE A 14 -8.99 6.03 0.91
C ILE A 14 -8.60 4.93 -0.07
N ASP A 15 -9.42 3.89 -0.19
CA ASP A 15 -9.23 2.88 -1.23
C ASP A 15 -9.44 3.50 -2.61
N PHE A 16 -8.42 3.40 -3.46
CA PHE A 16 -8.49 3.85 -4.83
C PHE A 16 -9.44 2.97 -5.66
N GLY A 17 -9.65 1.73 -5.26
CA GLY A 17 -10.33 0.71 -6.04
C GLY A 17 -9.48 0.27 -7.24
N LYS A 18 -10.17 -0.18 -8.30
CA LYS A 18 -9.55 -0.67 -9.54
C LYS A 18 -9.86 0.30 -10.68
N PHE A 19 -8.85 0.88 -11.29
CA PHE A 19 -8.95 1.50 -12.62
C PHE A 19 -8.39 0.53 -13.64
N GLN A 20 -9.17 0.20 -14.68
CA GLN A 20 -8.76 -0.73 -15.73
C GLN A 20 -8.76 -0.01 -17.07
N THR A 21 -7.71 -0.22 -17.87
CA THR A 21 -7.60 0.32 -19.23
C THR A 21 -6.90 -0.67 -20.15
N PHE A 22 -7.18 -0.58 -21.44
CA PHE A 22 -6.57 -1.41 -22.47
C PHE A 22 -5.59 -0.59 -23.30
N ILE A 23 -4.37 -1.09 -23.46
CA ILE A 23 -3.32 -0.46 -24.24
C ILE A 23 -2.97 -1.39 -25.40
N GLU A 24 -2.88 -0.85 -26.61
CA GLU A 24 -2.46 -1.59 -27.79
C GLU A 24 -1.44 -0.82 -28.64
N THR A 25 -0.57 -1.57 -29.33
CA THR A 25 0.31 -1.02 -30.36
C THR A 25 0.58 -2.05 -31.45
N GLU A 26 1.02 -1.57 -32.61
CA GLU A 26 1.58 -2.42 -33.66
C GLU A 26 3.10 -2.27 -33.67
N ALA A 27 3.80 -3.39 -33.63
CA ALA A 27 5.26 -3.45 -33.64
C ALA A 27 5.77 -4.06 -34.94
N VAL A 28 6.84 -3.48 -35.48
CA VAL A 28 7.54 -4.01 -36.65
C VAL A 28 8.73 -4.84 -36.17
N VAL A 29 8.87 -6.05 -36.73
CA VAL A 29 10.00 -6.93 -36.47
C VAL A 29 11.27 -6.26 -37.02
N PRO A 30 12.34 -6.08 -36.22
CA PRO A 30 13.57 -5.44 -36.69
C PRO A 30 14.24 -6.21 -37.83
N ASP A 31 14.79 -5.53 -38.84
CA ASP A 31 15.40 -6.16 -40.04
C ASP A 31 16.49 -7.19 -39.74
N LYS A 32 17.10 -7.12 -38.55
CA LYS A 32 18.13 -8.06 -38.09
C LYS A 32 17.57 -9.38 -37.55
N LYS A 33 16.25 -9.49 -37.33
CA LYS A 33 15.57 -10.67 -36.79
C LYS A 33 14.76 -11.36 -37.89
N SER A 34 14.66 -12.67 -37.83
CA SER A 34 13.89 -13.48 -38.78
C SER A 34 12.38 -13.26 -38.63
N ASP A 35 11.64 -13.72 -39.64
CA ASP A 35 10.21 -13.52 -39.77
C ASP A 35 9.42 -14.30 -38.70
N VAL A 36 8.26 -13.76 -38.32
CA VAL A 36 7.41 -14.34 -37.28
C VAL A 36 6.55 -15.45 -37.87
N TYR A 37 6.72 -16.67 -37.35
CA TYR A 37 5.87 -17.82 -37.69
C TYR A 37 4.73 -18.02 -36.68
N ASP A 38 5.07 -18.06 -35.39
CA ASP A 38 4.09 -18.32 -34.32
C ASP A 38 4.48 -17.63 -33.01
N ILE A 39 3.49 -17.13 -32.27
CA ILE A 39 3.73 -16.47 -30.99
C ILE A 39 3.80 -17.53 -29.88
N VAL A 40 4.88 -17.48 -29.08
CA VAL A 40 5.07 -18.36 -27.93
C VAL A 40 4.50 -17.72 -26.68
N LYS A 41 4.92 -16.49 -26.37
CA LYS A 41 4.57 -15.79 -25.13
C LYS A 41 4.67 -14.29 -25.30
N THR A 42 3.79 -13.56 -24.62
CA THR A 42 3.85 -12.11 -24.50
C THR A 42 3.99 -11.78 -23.02
N GLU A 43 5.02 -11.02 -22.67
CA GLU A 43 5.31 -10.64 -21.28
C GLU A 43 5.70 -9.15 -21.20
N GLY A 44 5.59 -8.55 -20.03
CA GLY A 44 5.87 -7.12 -19.88
C GLY A 44 5.69 -6.62 -18.46
N TYR A 45 6.00 -5.35 -18.26
CA TYR A 45 5.80 -4.65 -17.00
C TYR A 45 5.42 -3.18 -17.26
N ILE A 46 4.73 -2.58 -16.29
CA ILE A 46 4.33 -1.18 -16.34
C ILE A 46 5.26 -0.36 -15.45
N ALA A 47 5.82 0.70 -16.02
CA ALA A 47 6.64 1.68 -15.33
C ALA A 47 5.86 3.00 -15.20
N LEU A 48 5.25 3.26 -14.05
CA LEU A 48 4.64 4.56 -13.76
C LEU A 48 5.73 5.57 -13.40
N LYS A 49 5.94 6.57 -14.26
CA LYS A 49 6.98 7.59 -14.11
C LYS A 49 6.48 8.78 -13.30
N LYS A 50 5.27 9.25 -13.59
CA LYS A 50 4.69 10.45 -12.98
C LYS A 50 3.21 10.23 -12.70
N ILE A 51 2.79 10.59 -11.49
CA ILE A 51 1.37 10.64 -11.11
C ILE A 51 1.13 12.06 -10.60
N GLU A 52 0.14 12.74 -11.19
CA GLU A 52 -0.28 14.08 -10.79
C GLU A 52 -1.74 14.03 -10.36
N ILE A 53 -2.03 14.54 -9.17
CA ILE A 53 -3.37 14.56 -8.61
C ILE A 53 -3.89 16.00 -8.62
N THR A 54 -5.04 16.18 -9.24
CA THR A 54 -5.76 17.45 -9.33
C THR A 54 -7.22 17.24 -8.93
N GLU A 55 -7.97 18.30 -8.70
CA GLU A 55 -9.37 18.19 -8.29
C GLU A 55 -10.18 17.28 -9.24
N GLY A 56 -10.72 16.19 -8.70
CA GLY A 56 -11.50 15.19 -9.41
C GLY A 56 -10.72 14.27 -10.36
N LYS A 57 -9.38 14.39 -10.49
CA LYS A 57 -8.61 13.67 -11.52
C LYS A 57 -7.22 13.22 -11.07
N ILE A 58 -6.81 12.02 -11.49
CA ILE A 58 -5.42 11.54 -11.45
C ILE A 58 -4.90 11.41 -12.88
N LEU A 59 -3.76 12.02 -13.17
CA LEU A 59 -3.02 11.83 -14.41
C LEU A 59 -1.87 10.85 -14.16
N CYS A 60 -1.94 9.69 -14.79
CA CYS A 60 -0.93 8.65 -14.73
C CYS A 60 -0.10 8.64 -16.02
N ARG A 61 1.19 8.95 -15.91
CA ARG A 61 2.16 8.89 -17.01
C ARG A 61 3.21 7.83 -16.75
N GLY A 62 3.53 7.07 -17.78
CA GLY A 62 4.48 5.98 -17.66
C GLY A 62 4.73 5.30 -18.98
N SER A 63 5.08 4.03 -18.92
CA SER A 63 5.17 3.20 -20.10
C SER A 63 4.84 1.75 -19.80
N PHE A 64 4.20 1.10 -20.76
CA PHE A 64 4.13 -0.35 -20.82
C PHE A 64 5.32 -0.85 -21.65
N ASN A 65 6.17 -1.67 -21.04
CA ASN A 65 7.33 -2.26 -21.68
C ASN A 65 7.02 -3.73 -21.92
N TYR A 66 7.10 -4.18 -23.17
CA TYR A 66 6.72 -5.54 -23.56
C TYR A 66 7.87 -6.29 -24.24
N ASN A 67 7.79 -7.61 -24.19
CA ASN A 67 8.61 -8.57 -24.91
C ASN A 67 7.70 -9.66 -25.46
N VAL A 68 7.74 -9.87 -26.78
CA VAL A 68 7.00 -10.94 -27.47
C VAL A 68 8.00 -11.97 -27.92
N ILE A 69 7.91 -13.19 -27.39
CA ILE A 69 8.72 -14.35 -27.76
C ILE A 69 7.98 -15.10 -28.87
N TYR A 70 8.67 -15.43 -29.96
CA TYR A 70 8.09 -16.07 -31.13
C TYR A 70 9.03 -17.10 -31.77
N ILE A 71 8.44 -18.09 -32.44
CA ILE A 71 9.15 -19.04 -33.31
C ILE A 71 9.33 -18.40 -34.68
N THR A 72 10.52 -18.54 -35.25
CA THR A 72 10.88 -17.99 -36.57
C THR A 72 10.31 -18.82 -37.74
N ASP A 73 10.31 -18.25 -38.94
CA ASP A 73 9.83 -18.86 -40.19
C ASP A 73 10.54 -20.17 -40.58
N ASP A 74 11.81 -20.33 -40.20
CA ASP A 74 12.54 -21.60 -40.34
C ASP A 74 12.02 -22.72 -39.41
N LYS A 75 11.13 -22.38 -38.46
CA LYS A 75 10.52 -23.25 -37.44
C LYS A 75 11.51 -23.94 -36.51
N ASN A 76 12.77 -23.52 -36.52
CA ASN A 76 13.87 -24.15 -35.79
C ASN A 76 14.57 -23.20 -34.81
N THR A 77 14.25 -21.91 -34.81
CA THR A 77 14.80 -20.96 -33.83
C THR A 77 13.72 -20.16 -33.11
N VAL A 78 14.11 -19.54 -32.00
CA VAL A 78 13.27 -18.65 -31.20
C VAL A 78 13.87 -17.25 -31.23
N SER A 79 13.02 -16.24 -31.40
CA SER A 79 13.43 -14.84 -31.31
C SER A 79 12.41 -14.03 -30.50
N ASN A 80 12.66 -12.74 -30.37
CA ASN A 80 11.77 -11.84 -29.65
C ASN A 80 11.59 -10.47 -30.31
N VAL A 81 10.50 -9.78 -30.03
CA VAL A 81 10.31 -8.36 -30.31
C VAL A 81 10.00 -7.66 -29.00
N ASN A 82 10.86 -6.72 -28.61
CA ASN A 82 10.62 -5.87 -27.45
C ASN A 82 10.24 -4.46 -27.88
N GLY A 83 9.57 -3.74 -26.98
CA GLY A 83 9.19 -2.37 -27.24
C GLY A 83 8.56 -1.69 -26.03
N LYS A 84 8.17 -0.44 -26.26
CA LYS A 84 7.68 0.46 -25.23
C LYS A 84 6.51 1.26 -25.79
N ILE A 85 5.42 1.32 -25.03
CA ILE A 85 4.25 2.17 -25.30
C ILE A 85 4.15 3.18 -24.18
N ASP A 86 4.08 4.47 -24.52
CA ASP A 86 3.85 5.51 -23.52
C ASP A 86 2.42 5.46 -23.00
N ILE A 87 2.28 5.58 -21.68
CA ILE A 87 1.00 5.63 -20.97
C ILE A 87 0.75 7.08 -20.58
N ASN A 88 -0.46 7.58 -20.86
CA ASN A 88 -0.91 8.91 -20.45
C ASN A 88 -2.43 8.88 -20.19
N GLU A 89 -2.79 8.29 -19.05
CA GLU A 89 -4.18 8.05 -18.65
C GLU A 89 -4.68 9.12 -17.69
N VAL A 90 -5.91 9.58 -17.90
CA VAL A 90 -6.62 10.50 -16.98
C VAL A 90 -7.77 9.75 -16.34
N ILE A 91 -7.70 9.59 -15.03
CA ILE A 91 -8.68 8.86 -14.23
C ILE A 91 -9.54 9.89 -13.49
N GLU A 92 -10.82 9.96 -13.83
CA GLU A 92 -11.76 10.88 -13.20
C GLU A 92 -12.50 10.18 -12.04
N LYS A 93 -12.46 10.76 -10.84
CA LYS A 93 -13.16 10.26 -9.66
C LYS A 93 -13.52 11.43 -8.75
N GLU A 94 -14.80 11.56 -8.39
CA GLU A 94 -15.32 12.73 -7.66
C GLU A 94 -14.67 12.95 -6.29
N ASN A 95 -14.22 11.89 -5.63
CA ASN A 95 -13.64 11.96 -4.28
C ASN A 95 -12.14 12.32 -4.26
N ILE A 96 -11.57 12.74 -5.38
CA ILE A 96 -10.17 13.16 -5.47
C ILE A 96 -10.09 14.65 -5.21
N VAL A 97 -9.30 15.03 -4.20
CA VAL A 97 -9.00 16.43 -3.88
C VAL A 97 -7.58 16.74 -4.33
N GLN A 98 -7.32 18.00 -4.68
CA GLN A 98 -5.97 18.46 -5.01
C GLN A 98 -4.96 18.13 -3.89
N ASP A 99 -3.72 17.80 -4.29
CA ASP A 99 -2.58 17.57 -3.38
C ASP A 99 -2.73 16.37 -2.43
N MET A 100 -3.67 15.45 -2.70
CA MET A 100 -3.66 14.13 -2.06
C MET A 100 -2.34 13.40 -2.35
N GLU A 101 -1.87 12.64 -1.37
CA GLU A 101 -0.77 11.70 -1.54
C GLU A 101 -1.29 10.33 -2.00
N TYR A 102 -0.39 9.45 -2.45
CA TYR A 102 -0.78 8.18 -3.04
C TYR A 102 0.19 7.02 -2.78
N MET A 103 -0.34 5.81 -2.72
CA MET A 103 0.38 4.54 -2.80
C MET A 103 -0.32 3.70 -3.85
N LEU A 104 0.00 3.94 -5.12
CA LEU A 104 -0.61 3.28 -6.28
C LEU A 104 0.39 2.35 -6.94
N PHE A 105 -0.07 1.19 -7.38
CA PHE A 105 0.73 0.21 -8.10
C PHE A 105 -0.02 -0.29 -9.33
N PRO A 106 0.69 -0.46 -10.46
CA PRO A 106 0.11 -1.03 -11.66
C PRO A 106 0.20 -2.57 -11.64
N GLU A 107 -0.78 -3.22 -12.26
CA GLU A 107 -0.80 -4.67 -12.52
C GLU A 107 -1.17 -4.92 -13.97
N ILE A 108 -0.65 -5.99 -14.56
CA ILE A 108 -1.07 -6.48 -15.87
C ILE A 108 -1.99 -7.67 -15.63
N GLU A 109 -3.25 -7.55 -16.05
CA GLU A 109 -4.25 -8.63 -15.90
C GLU A 109 -4.16 -9.66 -17.02
N HIS A 110 -3.86 -9.18 -18.23
CA HIS A 110 -3.73 -10.01 -19.42
C HIS A 110 -2.87 -9.31 -20.47
N MET A 111 -2.16 -10.10 -21.27
CA MET A 111 -1.40 -9.65 -22.44
C MET A 111 -1.62 -10.61 -23.59
N ASP A 112 -1.81 -10.06 -24.78
CA ASP A 112 -2.00 -10.81 -26.00
C ASP A 112 -1.17 -10.23 -27.14
N CYS A 113 -0.89 -11.09 -28.13
CA CYS A 113 -0.22 -10.67 -29.35
C CYS A 113 -0.81 -11.40 -30.56
N THR A 114 -1.11 -10.64 -31.61
CA THR A 114 -1.64 -11.14 -32.87
C THR A 114 -0.67 -10.86 -34.01
N ILE A 115 -0.40 -11.86 -34.86
CA ILE A 115 0.40 -11.70 -36.07
C ILE A 115 -0.45 -11.01 -37.14
N LEU A 116 -0.02 -9.82 -37.60
CA LEU A 116 -0.67 -9.12 -38.71
C LEU A 116 -0.08 -9.57 -40.07
N ASN A 117 1.25 -9.76 -40.10
CA ASN A 117 2.00 -10.43 -41.15
C ASN A 117 3.38 -10.87 -40.60
N GLU A 118 4.22 -11.45 -41.44
CA GLU A 118 5.53 -12.01 -41.08
C GLU A 118 6.51 -10.99 -40.46
N ARG A 119 6.31 -9.68 -40.68
CA ARG A 119 7.12 -8.57 -40.16
C ARG A 119 6.40 -7.64 -39.19
N LYS A 120 5.14 -7.91 -38.86
CA LYS A 120 4.31 -6.97 -38.09
C LYS A 120 3.36 -7.71 -37.15
N ILE A 121 3.43 -7.33 -35.88
CA ILE A 121 2.61 -7.89 -34.81
C ILE A 121 1.80 -6.78 -34.14
N ARG A 122 0.68 -7.15 -33.52
CA ARG A 122 -0.11 -6.28 -32.64
C ARG A 122 -0.01 -6.80 -31.22
N VAL A 123 0.37 -5.95 -30.29
CA VAL A 123 0.48 -6.28 -28.86
C VAL A 123 -0.61 -5.53 -28.11
N GLY A 124 -1.37 -6.25 -27.28
CA GLY A 124 -2.42 -5.73 -26.41
C GLY A 124 -2.14 -6.07 -24.95
N ALA A 125 -2.56 -5.19 -24.04
CA ALA A 125 -2.46 -5.42 -22.61
C ALA A 125 -3.65 -4.80 -21.87
N LEU A 126 -4.24 -5.57 -20.96
CA LEU A 126 -5.24 -5.10 -20.01
C LEU A 126 -4.52 -4.74 -18.70
N MET A 127 -4.40 -3.44 -18.45
CA MET A 127 -3.70 -2.89 -17.28
C MET A 127 -4.71 -2.49 -16.20
N ASN A 128 -4.33 -2.74 -14.94
CA ASN A 128 -5.00 -2.21 -13.78
C ASN A 128 -4.09 -1.24 -13.01
N ILE A 129 -4.68 -0.23 -12.38
CA ILE A 129 -4.06 0.58 -11.34
C ILE A 129 -4.90 0.42 -10.07
N ARG A 130 -4.24 0.01 -8.98
CA ARG A 130 -4.84 -0.22 -7.66
C ARG A 130 -4.03 0.51 -6.58
N GLY A 131 -4.58 0.60 -5.37
CA GLY A 131 -3.85 1.09 -4.20
C GLY A 131 -4.66 2.07 -3.36
N SER A 132 -4.01 3.09 -2.80
CA SER A 132 -4.65 4.03 -1.88
C SER A 132 -4.29 5.48 -2.15
N LEU A 133 -5.24 6.36 -1.85
CA LEU A 133 -5.06 7.81 -1.79
C LEU A 133 -5.07 8.26 -0.34
N PHE A 134 -4.41 9.39 -0.06
CA PHE A 134 -4.27 9.93 1.28
C PHE A 134 -4.64 11.40 1.30
N ASP A 135 -5.74 11.72 1.96
CA ASP A 135 -6.21 13.08 2.18
C ASP A 135 -5.70 13.60 3.53
N LYS A 136 -5.14 14.82 3.53
CA LYS A 136 -4.63 15.47 4.74
C LYS A 136 -5.54 16.62 5.15
N GLN A 137 -6.32 16.41 6.20
CA GLN A 137 -7.20 17.43 6.73
C GLN A 137 -6.54 18.16 7.90
N ARG A 138 -6.65 19.49 7.91
CA ARG A 138 -6.24 20.33 9.05
C ARG A 138 -7.45 20.80 9.81
N LEU A 139 -7.42 20.61 11.12
CA LEU A 139 -8.47 21.04 12.04
C LEU A 139 -7.90 21.98 13.10
N ASP A 140 -8.38 23.22 13.09
CA ASP A 140 -8.14 24.16 14.18
C ASP A 140 -9.04 23.80 15.36
N ILE A 141 -8.42 23.47 16.50
CA ILE A 141 -9.10 23.17 17.75
C ILE A 141 -8.76 24.20 18.82
N VAL A 142 -9.63 24.31 19.81
CA VAL A 142 -9.32 25.03 21.05
C VAL A 142 -8.57 24.07 21.97
N LYS A 143 -7.30 24.35 22.21
CA LYS A 143 -6.45 23.60 23.14
C LYS A 143 -6.64 24.04 24.58
N ASP A 144 -6.89 25.33 24.78
CA ASP A 144 -7.10 25.88 26.10
C ASP A 144 -7.93 27.17 26.10
N VAL A 145 -8.50 27.48 27.27
CA VAL A 145 -9.29 28.70 27.52
C VAL A 145 -8.63 29.48 28.66
N SER A 146 -8.45 30.78 28.47
CA SER A 146 -7.85 31.68 29.45
C SER A 146 -8.63 33.00 29.55
N GLN A 147 -8.23 33.87 30.49
CA GLN A 147 -8.91 35.15 30.78
C GLN A 147 -10.40 35.00 31.13
N VAL A 148 -10.72 33.93 31.86
CA VAL A 148 -12.02 33.65 32.46
C VAL A 148 -11.75 33.19 33.88
N GLU A 149 -12.26 33.93 34.86
CA GLU A 149 -12.11 33.59 36.26
C GLU A 149 -12.91 32.33 36.61
N GLY A 150 -12.31 31.45 37.42
CA GLY A 150 -12.91 30.18 37.85
C GLY A 150 -13.18 29.16 36.74
N ILE A 151 -12.60 29.32 35.54
CA ILE A 151 -12.80 28.38 34.43
C ILE A 151 -12.38 26.95 34.83
N GLN A 152 -13.31 26.02 34.71
CA GLN A 152 -13.13 24.59 34.86
C GLN A 152 -12.89 23.97 33.49
N LYS A 153 -11.98 23.00 33.42
CA LYS A 153 -11.53 22.39 32.16
C LYS A 153 -11.52 20.87 32.30
N HIS A 154 -12.09 20.18 31.33
CA HIS A 154 -12.06 18.72 31.25
C HIS A 154 -11.26 18.32 30.02
N ARG A 155 -10.25 17.48 30.26
CA ARG A 155 -9.29 17.04 29.26
C ARG A 155 -9.39 15.53 29.06
N LYS A 156 -9.10 15.09 27.85
CA LYS A 156 -9.10 13.68 27.47
C LYS A 156 -7.86 13.39 26.64
N GLU A 157 -7.21 12.26 26.90
CA GLU A 157 -6.19 11.73 26.01
C GLU A 157 -6.84 11.01 24.82
N ILE A 158 -6.39 11.36 23.62
CA ILE A 158 -6.75 10.70 22.37
C ILE A 158 -5.49 10.09 21.75
N CYS A 159 -5.66 8.94 21.12
CA CYS A 159 -4.59 8.21 20.45
C CYS A 159 -5.00 7.93 19.01
N PHE A 160 -4.16 8.32 18.06
CA PHE A 160 -4.45 8.20 16.63
C PHE A 160 -3.15 8.07 15.82
N GLN A 161 -3.27 7.48 14.64
CA GLN A 161 -2.19 7.32 13.67
C GLN A 161 -1.97 8.63 12.92
N ASP A 162 -0.72 9.05 12.80
CA ASP A 162 -0.27 10.18 11.98
C ASP A 162 0.60 9.66 10.83
N ILE A 163 0.36 10.16 9.61
CA ILE A 163 1.22 9.88 8.46
C ILE A 163 2.34 10.93 8.44
N VAL A 164 3.48 10.55 9.01
CA VAL A 164 4.67 11.40 9.10
C VAL A 164 5.14 11.81 7.71
N GLY A 165 5.15 10.87 6.75
CA GLY A 165 5.51 11.17 5.37
C GLY A 165 5.17 10.06 4.38
N ILE A 166 4.98 10.46 3.12
CA ILE A 166 4.83 9.57 1.96
C ILE A 166 5.81 10.08 0.92
N GLU A 167 6.85 9.30 0.63
CA GLU A 167 7.97 9.78 -0.18
C GLU A 167 8.36 8.75 -1.24
N LYS A 168 8.82 9.25 -2.39
CA LYS A 168 9.30 8.45 -3.52
C LYS A 168 10.78 8.74 -3.76
N SER A 169 11.56 7.69 -4.00
CA SER A 169 12.96 7.78 -4.44
C SER A 169 13.22 6.79 -5.56
N GLU A 170 14.24 7.07 -6.38
CA GLU A 170 14.70 6.18 -7.44
C GLU A 170 16.19 5.83 -7.25
N SER A 171 16.56 4.59 -7.60
CA SER A 171 17.95 4.12 -7.57
C SER A 171 18.31 3.48 -8.91
N VAL A 172 19.49 3.85 -9.43
CA VAL A 172 20.03 3.28 -10.66
C VAL A 172 20.93 2.10 -10.30
N ILE A 173 20.63 0.95 -10.87
CA ILE A 173 21.35 -0.31 -10.72
C ILE A 173 22.05 -0.59 -12.03
N ARG A 174 23.38 -0.75 -11.98
CA ARG A 174 24.19 -1.15 -13.12
C ARG A 174 25.06 -2.31 -12.73
N ASP A 175 25.03 -3.36 -13.54
CA ASP A 175 25.87 -4.53 -13.35
C ASP A 175 26.26 -5.15 -14.69
N THR A 176 27.32 -5.95 -14.70
CA THR A 176 27.79 -6.70 -15.87
C THR A 176 27.94 -8.17 -15.49
N ILE A 177 27.06 -8.98 -16.05
CA ILE A 177 26.97 -10.41 -15.77
C ILE A 177 27.77 -11.16 -16.83
N THR A 178 28.68 -12.02 -16.40
CA THR A 178 29.41 -12.91 -17.30
C THR A 178 28.59 -14.17 -17.54
N ILE A 179 28.30 -14.46 -18.80
CA ILE A 179 27.63 -15.68 -19.25
C ILE A 179 28.72 -16.64 -19.73
N ASN A 180 28.91 -17.74 -19.00
CA ASN A 180 29.96 -18.71 -19.29
C ASN A 180 29.54 -19.78 -20.33
N THR A 181 28.38 -19.60 -20.96
CA THR A 181 27.86 -20.51 -21.99
C THR A 181 28.34 -20.05 -23.38
N GLU A 182 29.20 -20.85 -24.02
CA GLU A 182 29.89 -20.47 -25.26
C GLU A 182 28.99 -20.37 -26.49
N GLU A 183 27.78 -20.92 -26.43
CA GLU A 183 26.90 -21.07 -27.58
C GLU A 183 25.80 -20.01 -27.66
N VAL A 184 25.75 -19.02 -26.74
CA VAL A 184 24.67 -18.03 -26.73
C VAL A 184 24.76 -17.06 -27.91
N GLN A 185 23.73 -17.06 -28.77
CA GLN A 185 23.60 -16.13 -29.88
C GLN A 185 22.87 -14.86 -29.46
N SER A 186 21.79 -14.98 -28.69
CA SER A 186 20.99 -13.82 -28.27
C SER A 186 20.20 -14.06 -26.98
N ILE A 187 19.87 -12.97 -26.29
CA ILE A 187 18.98 -12.99 -25.13
C ILE A 187 17.53 -12.80 -25.61
N ILE A 188 16.67 -13.74 -25.21
CA ILE A 188 15.25 -13.80 -25.58
C ILE A 188 14.38 -13.13 -24.52
N SER A 189 14.70 -13.33 -23.24
CA SER A 189 13.97 -12.75 -22.12
C SER A 189 14.86 -12.57 -20.88
N LEU A 190 14.49 -11.64 -20.01
CA LEU A 190 15.12 -11.40 -18.70
C LEU A 190 14.14 -11.36 -17.53
N ASN A 191 12.84 -11.13 -17.78
CA ASN A 191 11.77 -11.03 -16.77
C ASN A 191 12.19 -10.37 -15.45
N PRO A 192 12.59 -9.08 -15.49
CA PRO A 192 13.09 -8.41 -14.31
C PRO A 192 11.98 -8.18 -13.29
N TYR A 193 12.27 -8.40 -12.02
CA TYR A 193 11.40 -8.00 -10.92
C TYR A 193 12.20 -7.60 -9.68
N ALA A 194 11.68 -6.66 -8.90
CA ALA A 194 12.34 -6.16 -7.71
C ALA A 194 11.61 -6.64 -6.45
N LYS A 195 12.36 -7.08 -5.45
CA LYS A 195 11.80 -7.49 -4.15
C LYS A 195 12.56 -6.91 -2.97
N ILE A 196 11.83 -6.67 -1.88
CA ILE A 196 12.38 -6.15 -0.63
C ILE A 196 12.98 -7.32 0.16
N LYS A 197 14.27 -7.22 0.48
CA LYS A 197 14.98 -8.13 1.37
C LYS A 197 14.86 -7.69 2.83
N GLU A 198 15.06 -6.40 3.07
CA GLU A 198 14.95 -5.78 4.39
C GLU A 198 14.52 -4.32 4.28
N SER A 199 13.92 -3.80 5.36
CA SER A 199 13.50 -2.41 5.49
C SER A 199 13.78 -1.96 6.91
N ARG A 200 14.18 -0.69 7.07
CA ARG A 200 14.43 -0.08 8.36
C ARG A 200 14.11 1.41 8.34
N VAL A 201 13.31 1.87 9.29
CA VAL A 201 13.16 3.30 9.60
C VAL A 201 14.32 3.76 10.48
N ALA A 202 14.91 4.90 10.15
CA ALA A 202 15.97 5.58 10.90
C ALA A 202 15.70 7.08 10.90
N ASP A 203 16.49 7.85 11.65
CA ASP A 203 16.27 9.30 11.76
C ASP A 203 16.24 10.00 10.39
N ASN A 204 15.09 10.60 10.08
CA ASN A 204 14.73 11.30 8.84
C ASN A 204 14.82 10.48 7.55
N LYS A 205 14.86 9.14 7.63
CA LYS A 205 14.96 8.30 6.43
C LYS A 205 14.45 6.88 6.61
N VAL A 206 14.09 6.26 5.50
CA VAL A 206 13.86 4.82 5.39
C VAL A 206 14.99 4.21 4.55
N ILE A 207 15.55 3.09 5.03
CA ILE A 207 16.59 2.33 4.35
C ILE A 207 15.96 1.05 3.82
N ILE A 208 15.96 0.87 2.50
CA ILE A 208 15.42 -0.31 1.84
C ILE A 208 16.57 -1.10 1.24
N GLY A 209 16.75 -2.33 1.70
CA GLY A 209 17.60 -3.34 1.08
C GLY A 209 16.76 -4.20 0.14
N GLY A 210 17.09 -4.21 -1.14
CA GLY A 210 16.33 -4.94 -2.16
C GLY A 210 17.22 -5.77 -3.07
N VAL A 211 16.58 -6.62 -3.88
CA VAL A 211 17.22 -7.40 -4.93
C VAL A 211 16.44 -7.22 -6.22
N LEU A 212 17.14 -6.83 -7.29
CA LEU A 212 16.63 -6.95 -8.66
C LEU A 212 16.96 -8.35 -9.14
N GLU A 213 15.94 -9.19 -9.30
CA GLU A 213 16.11 -10.52 -9.86
C GLU A 213 15.82 -10.49 -11.36
N ILE A 214 16.66 -11.19 -12.11
CA ILE A 214 16.50 -11.45 -13.54
C ILE A 214 16.68 -12.95 -13.80
N ASN A 215 15.87 -13.46 -14.72
CA ASN A 215 15.87 -14.86 -15.13
C ASN A 215 16.15 -14.91 -16.63
N PRO A 216 17.43 -14.97 -17.05
CA PRO A 216 17.76 -14.86 -18.47
C PRO A 216 17.42 -16.14 -19.23
N LEU A 217 16.70 -15.97 -20.33
CA LEU A 217 16.40 -17.00 -21.32
C LEU A 217 17.13 -16.62 -22.61
N ALA A 218 17.89 -17.55 -23.18
CA ALA A 218 18.74 -17.29 -24.34
C ALA A 218 18.49 -18.29 -25.47
N CYS A 219 18.78 -17.86 -26.70
CA CYS A 219 18.84 -18.73 -27.87
C CYS A 219 20.29 -18.96 -28.27
N THR A 220 20.66 -20.22 -28.50
CA THR A 220 22.02 -20.62 -28.91
C THR A 220 22.21 -20.51 -30.43
N TYR A 221 23.45 -20.60 -30.90
CA TYR A 221 23.77 -20.64 -32.34
C TYR A 221 23.17 -21.85 -33.06
N ASP A 222 22.88 -22.93 -32.33
CA ASP A 222 22.22 -24.13 -32.86
C ASP A 222 20.68 -24.00 -32.87
N GLY A 223 20.13 -22.89 -32.37
CA GLY A 223 18.69 -22.60 -32.32
C GLY A 223 18.01 -23.04 -31.03
N ASP A 224 18.74 -23.68 -30.11
CA ASP A 224 18.19 -24.16 -28.84
C ASP A 224 17.85 -23.01 -27.89
N LEU A 225 16.76 -23.18 -27.16
CA LEU A 225 16.34 -22.25 -26.11
C LEU A 225 16.87 -22.76 -24.76
N VAL A 226 17.64 -21.95 -24.04
CA VAL A 226 18.30 -22.37 -22.79
C VAL A 226 18.06 -21.39 -21.66
N GLU A 227 17.74 -21.91 -20.47
CA GLU A 227 17.75 -21.14 -19.22
C GLU A 227 19.22 -20.87 -18.82
N LEU A 228 19.53 -19.62 -18.51
CA LEU A 228 20.82 -19.24 -17.94
C LEU A 228 20.70 -19.07 -16.42
N ASP A 229 21.84 -18.98 -15.73
CA ASP A 229 21.88 -18.77 -14.28
C ASP A 229 21.04 -17.56 -13.86
N LYS A 230 20.16 -17.77 -12.87
CA LYS A 230 19.37 -16.70 -12.25
C LYS A 230 20.29 -15.73 -11.54
N VAL A 231 20.07 -14.43 -11.74
CA VAL A 231 20.91 -13.39 -11.16
C VAL A 231 20.10 -12.47 -10.26
N GLY A 232 20.59 -12.25 -9.05
CA GLY A 232 20.08 -11.25 -8.12
C GLY A 232 21.11 -10.14 -7.91
N ILE A 233 20.76 -8.92 -8.30
CA ILE A 233 21.60 -7.73 -8.10
C ILE A 233 21.09 -7.00 -6.85
N GLU A 234 21.87 -7.05 -5.76
CA GLU A 234 21.52 -6.40 -4.51
C GLU A 234 21.67 -4.88 -4.61
N PHE A 235 20.74 -4.14 -4.00
CA PHE A 235 20.79 -2.68 -3.93
C PHE A 235 20.33 -2.19 -2.55
N THR A 236 20.78 -0.99 -2.20
CA THR A 236 20.32 -0.28 -1.00
C THR A 236 19.87 1.11 -1.39
N GLN A 237 18.69 1.50 -0.94
CA GLN A 237 18.11 2.80 -1.21
C GLN A 237 17.85 3.54 0.10
N PHE A 238 18.15 4.83 0.10
CA PHE A 238 17.86 5.75 1.19
C PHE A 238 16.75 6.70 0.72
N ILE A 239 15.60 6.65 1.37
CA ILE A 239 14.49 7.57 1.11
C ILE A 239 14.44 8.56 2.26
N GLU A 240 14.66 9.83 1.97
CA GLU A 240 14.53 10.90 2.97
C GLU A 240 13.05 11.10 3.30
N VAL A 241 12.70 10.96 4.58
CA VAL A 241 11.34 11.20 5.08
C VAL A 241 11.48 12.07 6.34
N PRO A 242 11.40 13.41 6.21
CA PRO A 242 11.65 14.31 7.33
C PRO A 242 10.72 14.03 8.52
N GLY A 243 11.29 13.94 9.72
CA GLY A 243 10.54 13.73 10.96
C GLY A 243 10.34 12.27 11.38
N VAL A 244 10.75 11.29 10.55
CA VAL A 244 10.67 9.88 10.96
C VAL A 244 11.83 9.48 11.88
N CYS A 245 11.61 8.50 12.75
CA CYS A 245 12.64 7.93 13.61
C CYS A 245 12.42 6.43 13.84
N ASP A 246 13.41 5.78 14.46
CA ASP A 246 13.36 4.36 14.84
C ASP A 246 12.10 4.07 15.69
N GLY A 247 11.43 2.94 15.41
CA GLY A 247 10.18 2.53 16.07
C GLY A 247 8.89 2.89 15.33
N MET A 248 8.94 3.77 14.33
CA MET A 248 7.80 4.03 13.45
C MET A 248 7.58 2.88 12.46
N THR A 249 6.36 2.80 11.91
CA THR A 249 5.96 1.72 10.99
C THR A 249 5.92 2.19 9.55
N GLU A 250 6.48 1.40 8.63
CA GLU A 250 6.49 1.69 7.20
C GLU A 250 5.69 0.69 6.35
N GLU A 251 5.11 1.22 5.27
CA GLU A 251 4.58 0.47 4.13
C GLU A 251 5.41 0.84 2.89
N THR A 252 5.85 -0.15 2.11
CA THR A 252 6.77 0.07 0.98
C THR A 252 6.24 -0.58 -0.30
N LEU A 253 6.33 0.16 -1.41
CA LEU A 253 6.08 -0.33 -2.77
C LEU A 253 7.36 -0.21 -3.61
N LEU A 254 7.78 -1.31 -4.22
CA LEU A 254 8.85 -1.34 -5.23
C LEU A 254 8.27 -1.50 -6.63
N SER A 255 8.87 -0.82 -7.60
CA SER A 255 8.53 -0.95 -9.02
C SER A 255 9.74 -0.69 -9.90
N ILE A 256 9.76 -1.29 -11.08
CA ILE A 256 10.77 -0.99 -12.11
C ILE A 256 10.32 0.25 -12.87
N ALA A 257 11.13 1.32 -12.82
CA ALA A 257 10.88 2.56 -13.54
C ALA A 257 11.47 2.56 -14.96
N ASP A 258 12.59 1.85 -15.15
CA ASP A 258 13.21 1.61 -16.45
C ASP A 258 14.09 0.35 -16.36
N PHE A 259 14.23 -0.39 -17.46
CA PHE A 259 15.11 -1.55 -17.53
C PHE A 259 15.63 -1.71 -18.95
N ASN A 260 16.95 -1.67 -19.08
CA ASN A 260 17.67 -1.81 -20.34
C ASN A 260 18.78 -2.85 -20.17
N TYR A 261 19.12 -3.51 -21.26
CA TYR A 261 20.25 -4.43 -21.29
C TYR A 261 20.98 -4.38 -22.63
N VAL A 262 22.26 -4.75 -22.59
CA VAL A 262 23.09 -4.95 -23.77
C VAL A 262 23.82 -6.28 -23.62
N PHE A 263 23.63 -7.17 -24.60
CA PHE A 263 24.39 -8.41 -24.68
C PHE A 263 25.53 -8.28 -25.69
N LYS A 264 26.74 -8.70 -25.31
CA LYS A 264 27.93 -8.70 -26.15
C LYS A 264 28.63 -10.05 -26.06
N GLN A 265 28.95 -10.65 -27.21
CA GLN A 265 29.83 -11.81 -27.24
C GLN A 265 31.29 -11.37 -27.13
N ASN A 266 32.06 -12.06 -26.28
CA ASN A 266 33.50 -11.91 -26.22
C ASN A 266 34.16 -13.02 -27.04
N ASN A 267 34.74 -12.62 -28.18
CA ASN A 267 35.35 -13.54 -29.14
C ASN A 267 36.70 -14.12 -28.66
N ASP A 268 37.32 -13.52 -27.64
CA ASP A 268 38.66 -13.94 -27.18
C ASP A 268 38.59 -15.13 -26.20
N ASN A 269 37.50 -15.27 -25.47
CA ASN A 269 37.32 -16.30 -24.43
C ASN A 269 35.98 -17.04 -24.52
N ASN A 270 35.26 -16.89 -25.64
CA ASN A 270 33.93 -17.47 -25.88
C ASN A 270 32.87 -17.18 -24.80
N THR A 271 33.06 -16.17 -23.94
CA THR A 271 32.04 -15.80 -22.93
C THR A 271 31.11 -14.71 -23.46
N GLY A 272 29.90 -14.63 -22.94
CA GLY A 272 29.00 -13.49 -23.14
C GLY A 272 29.11 -12.49 -21.99
N LEU A 273 28.87 -11.21 -22.27
CA LEU A 273 28.70 -10.16 -21.28
C LEU A 273 27.30 -9.57 -21.41
N LEU A 274 26.53 -9.64 -20.34
CA LEU A 274 25.20 -9.04 -20.22
C LEU A 274 25.28 -7.81 -19.31
N GLU A 275 25.29 -6.63 -19.92
CA GLU A 275 25.27 -5.34 -19.23
C GLU A 275 23.82 -4.98 -18.90
N ILE A 276 23.51 -4.74 -17.63
CA ILE A 276 22.19 -4.33 -17.14
C ILE A 276 22.23 -2.88 -16.68
N ASP A 277 21.25 -2.07 -17.10
CA ASP A 277 20.97 -0.73 -16.57
C ASP A 277 19.48 -0.64 -16.21
N SER A 278 19.18 -0.62 -14.92
CA SER A 278 17.82 -0.63 -14.38
C SER A 278 17.62 0.52 -13.41
N THR A 279 16.45 1.15 -13.43
CA THR A 279 16.05 2.13 -12.42
C THR A 279 14.91 1.55 -11.60
N ILE A 280 15.13 1.41 -10.29
CA ILE A 280 14.11 0.96 -9.34
C ILE A 280 13.52 2.17 -8.62
N CYS A 281 12.19 2.26 -8.65
CA CYS A 281 11.42 3.24 -7.90
C CYS A 281 10.90 2.60 -6.62
N CYS A 282 11.16 3.26 -5.50
CA CYS A 282 10.62 2.90 -4.19
C CYS A 282 9.73 4.03 -3.68
N LYS A 283 8.52 3.69 -3.25
CA LYS A 283 7.62 4.61 -2.55
C LYS A 283 7.34 4.07 -1.16
N VAL A 284 7.51 4.90 -0.14
CA VAL A 284 7.32 4.54 1.27
C VAL A 284 6.27 5.44 1.90
N LYS A 285 5.43 4.87 2.77
CA LYS A 285 4.57 5.59 3.71
C LYS A 285 5.05 5.24 5.11
N VAL A 286 5.33 6.25 5.94
CA VAL A 286 5.72 6.04 7.34
C VAL A 286 4.65 6.63 8.26
N THR A 287 4.25 5.85 9.25
CA THR A 287 3.24 6.20 10.23
C THR A 287 3.74 6.06 11.66
N ASP A 288 3.23 6.92 12.54
CA ASP A 288 3.46 6.89 13.97
C ASP A 288 2.14 6.92 14.74
N GLU A 289 2.13 6.43 15.99
CA GLU A 289 0.98 6.52 16.87
C GLU A 289 1.17 7.68 17.86
N ILE A 290 0.35 8.72 17.73
CA ILE A 290 0.44 9.92 18.55
C ILE A 290 -0.63 9.90 19.63
N THR A 291 -0.19 10.06 20.88
CA THR A 291 -1.07 10.38 22.00
C THR A 291 -1.08 11.89 22.25
N ARG A 292 -2.28 12.49 22.32
CA ARG A 292 -2.45 13.91 22.63
C ARG A 292 -3.54 14.11 23.67
N GLU A 293 -3.27 15.00 24.62
CA GLU A 293 -4.30 15.52 25.50
C GLU A 293 -5.04 16.68 24.83
N VAL A 294 -6.37 16.60 24.77
CA VAL A 294 -7.23 17.60 24.14
C VAL A 294 -8.25 18.15 25.13
N LEU A 295 -8.58 19.44 25.00
CA LEU A 295 -9.66 20.03 25.77
C LEU A 295 -10.99 19.51 25.22
N GLN A 296 -11.64 18.67 26.01
CA GLN A 296 -12.91 18.05 25.64
C GLN A 296 -14.08 18.97 25.98
N ASP A 297 -13.99 19.65 27.13
CA ASP A 297 -15.04 20.51 27.65
C ASP A 297 -14.45 21.60 28.57
N ALA A 298 -15.18 22.71 28.72
CA ALA A 298 -14.87 23.74 29.70
C ALA A 298 -16.15 24.46 30.14
N TYR A 299 -16.18 25.01 31.35
CA TYR A 299 -17.26 25.88 31.83
C TYR A 299 -16.77 26.81 32.93
N SER A 300 -17.53 27.86 33.26
CA SER A 300 -17.26 28.71 34.43
C SER A 300 -18.49 28.76 35.32
N PRO A 301 -18.33 28.64 36.66
CA PRO A 301 -19.39 28.94 37.62
C PRO A 301 -19.93 30.38 37.54
N GLN A 302 -19.11 31.32 37.05
CA GLN A 302 -19.40 32.76 37.07
C GLN A 302 -19.93 33.27 35.72
N LYS A 303 -19.54 32.63 34.61
CA LYS A 303 -19.85 33.08 33.25
C LYS A 303 -20.51 32.01 32.41
N ILE A 304 -21.45 32.46 31.56
CA ILE A 304 -22.09 31.62 30.55
C ILE A 304 -21.14 31.55 29.36
N ILE A 305 -20.59 30.36 29.11
CA ILE A 305 -19.69 30.12 27.99
C ILE A 305 -20.31 29.05 27.11
N LYS A 306 -20.43 29.34 25.83
CA LYS A 306 -20.96 28.40 24.83
C LYS A 306 -19.83 27.95 23.92
N PHE A 307 -19.63 26.64 23.81
CA PHE A 307 -18.67 26.04 22.90
C PHE A 307 -19.38 25.38 21.71
N ASP A 308 -18.82 25.56 20.53
CA ASP A 308 -19.21 24.82 19.34
C ASP A 308 -18.26 23.64 19.16
N HIS A 309 -18.85 22.48 18.90
CA HIS A 309 -18.12 21.23 18.72
C HIS A 309 -18.19 20.74 17.28
N LYS A 310 -17.13 20.05 16.83
CA LYS A 310 -17.08 19.35 15.56
C LYS A 310 -16.66 17.90 15.79
N LEU A 311 -17.44 16.97 15.25
CA LEU A 311 -17.08 15.55 15.21
C LEU A 311 -16.11 15.28 14.07
N ILE A 312 -15.02 14.57 14.36
CA ILE A 312 -13.98 14.22 13.41
C ILE A 312 -13.59 12.76 13.62
N GLY A 313 -13.51 11.99 12.54
CA GLY A 313 -13.02 10.62 12.57
C GLY A 313 -11.50 10.61 12.57
N LEU A 314 -10.90 10.07 13.63
CA LEU A 314 -9.47 9.80 13.74
C LEU A 314 -9.20 8.34 13.41
N ASN A 315 -8.10 8.10 12.71
CA ASN A 315 -7.65 6.75 12.40
C ASN A 315 -6.84 6.21 13.57
N LYS A 316 -7.22 5.04 14.09
CA LYS A 316 -6.42 4.29 15.05
C LYS A 316 -5.88 3.03 14.37
N ALA A 317 -4.56 2.87 14.34
CA ALA A 317 -3.96 1.62 13.87
C ALA A 317 -4.35 0.48 14.83
N LEU A 318 -4.90 -0.60 14.28
CA LEU A 318 -5.15 -1.84 15.00
C LEU A 318 -3.99 -2.81 14.82
N SER A 319 -3.53 -2.94 13.57
CA SER A 319 -2.37 -3.76 13.20
C SER A 319 -1.73 -3.23 11.93
N SER A 320 -0.43 -3.48 11.79
CA SER A 320 0.33 -3.30 10.55
C SER A 320 1.38 -4.40 10.50
N THR A 321 1.19 -5.37 9.63
CA THR A 321 2.00 -6.59 9.62
C THR A 321 2.37 -7.01 8.20
N THR A 322 3.50 -7.71 8.10
CA THR A 322 3.96 -8.36 6.88
C THR A 322 4.23 -9.82 7.19
N GLU A 323 3.68 -10.71 6.40
CA GLU A 323 3.89 -12.15 6.52
C GLU A 323 3.96 -12.83 5.15
N SER A 324 4.34 -14.10 5.14
CA SER A 324 4.34 -14.90 3.91
C SER A 324 3.52 -16.18 4.08
N PHE A 325 2.81 -16.55 3.02
CA PHE A 325 2.11 -17.83 2.89
C PHE A 325 2.56 -18.54 1.61
N VAL A 326 2.23 -19.82 1.47
CA VAL A 326 2.65 -20.66 0.33
C VAL A 326 1.42 -21.22 -0.36
N VAL A 327 1.33 -20.98 -1.67
CA VAL A 327 0.35 -21.61 -2.56
C VAL A 327 1.06 -22.76 -3.29
N ARG A 328 0.44 -23.93 -3.33
CA ARG A 328 0.97 -25.13 -4.00
C ARG A 328 -0.01 -25.60 -5.05
N GLU A 329 0.50 -25.99 -6.21
CA GLU A 329 -0.30 -26.59 -7.27
C GLU A 329 0.50 -27.65 -8.02
N SER A 330 -0.20 -28.66 -8.55
CA SER A 330 0.35 -29.69 -9.42
C SER A 330 -0.26 -29.57 -10.81
N ILE A 331 0.52 -29.01 -11.73
CA ILE A 331 0.09 -28.70 -13.09
C ILE A 331 0.47 -29.86 -14.01
N ARG A 332 -0.38 -30.15 -14.99
CA ARG A 332 -0.09 -31.13 -16.05
C ARG A 332 -0.26 -30.49 -17.40
N ASN A 333 0.45 -31.00 -18.40
CA ASN A 333 0.23 -30.59 -19.77
C ASN A 333 -1.18 -31.04 -20.23
N ASP A 334 -1.95 -30.11 -20.80
CA ASP A 334 -3.27 -30.41 -21.40
C ASP A 334 -3.18 -31.42 -22.54
N ASN A 335 -2.01 -31.51 -23.19
CA ASN A 335 -1.75 -32.45 -24.26
C ASN A 335 -0.90 -33.62 -23.77
N ASP A 336 -1.58 -34.73 -23.44
CA ASP A 336 -0.96 -35.99 -23.01
C ASP A 336 0.06 -36.58 -24.02
N ASP A 337 0.00 -36.17 -25.30
CA ASP A 337 0.94 -36.64 -26.33
C ASP A 337 2.29 -35.90 -26.31
N ILE A 338 2.41 -34.79 -25.58
CA ILE A 338 3.64 -33.98 -25.53
C ILE A 338 4.29 -34.11 -24.15
N GLN A 339 5.33 -34.95 -24.09
CA GLN A 339 6.13 -35.13 -22.89
C GLN A 339 7.05 -33.92 -22.64
N ILE A 340 7.14 -33.48 -21.39
CA ILE A 340 8.00 -32.36 -20.98
C ILE A 340 9.42 -32.87 -20.77
N LYS A 341 10.39 -32.27 -21.48
CA LYS A 341 11.82 -32.54 -21.30
C LYS A 341 12.41 -31.64 -20.22
N ASP A 342 12.32 -30.32 -20.42
CA ASP A 342 12.93 -29.30 -19.57
C ASP A 342 12.00 -28.09 -19.44
N ILE A 343 11.96 -27.49 -18.25
CA ILE A 343 11.30 -26.20 -18.00
C ILE A 343 12.36 -25.12 -18.14
N VAL A 344 12.10 -24.09 -18.95
CA VAL A 344 13.08 -23.03 -19.24
C VAL A 344 12.66 -21.64 -18.79
N SER A 345 11.38 -21.46 -18.45
CA SER A 345 10.89 -20.19 -17.90
C SER A 345 9.62 -20.40 -17.09
N VAL A 346 9.53 -19.70 -15.96
CA VAL A 346 8.33 -19.68 -15.10
C VAL A 346 8.08 -18.23 -14.71
N CYS A 347 6.91 -17.71 -15.07
CA CYS A 347 6.56 -16.31 -14.89
C CYS A 347 5.20 -16.20 -14.22
N PRO A 348 5.19 -16.06 -12.90
CA PRO A 348 3.96 -15.94 -12.14
C PRO A 348 3.62 -14.47 -11.92
N SER A 349 2.33 -14.17 -11.84
CA SER A 349 1.77 -12.88 -11.47
C SER A 349 0.61 -13.09 -10.51
N ILE A 350 0.41 -12.18 -9.57
CA ILE A 350 -0.62 -12.30 -8.54
C ILE A 350 -1.56 -11.11 -8.61
N SER A 351 -2.84 -11.36 -8.41
CA SER A 351 -3.85 -10.33 -8.24
C SER A 351 -4.79 -10.69 -7.08
N ILE A 352 -5.12 -9.69 -6.25
CA ILE A 352 -6.18 -9.80 -5.25
C ILE A 352 -7.49 -9.39 -5.93
N GLU A 353 -8.44 -10.31 -6.00
CA GLU A 353 -9.76 -10.06 -6.61
C GLU A 353 -10.80 -9.63 -5.58
N ASN A 354 -10.67 -10.10 -4.33
CA ASN A 354 -11.56 -9.72 -3.25
C ASN A 354 -10.80 -9.61 -1.93
N ALA A 355 -11.20 -8.65 -1.10
CA ALA A 355 -10.69 -8.47 0.25
C ALA A 355 -11.83 -8.02 1.17
N TYR A 356 -12.03 -8.72 2.27
CA TYR A 356 -13.13 -8.43 3.20
C TYR A 356 -12.76 -8.80 4.63
N ILE A 357 -13.59 -8.31 5.55
CA ILE A 357 -13.51 -8.65 6.98
C ILE A 357 -14.57 -9.70 7.26
N GLU A 358 -14.17 -10.80 7.89
CA GLU A 358 -15.06 -11.85 8.38
C GLU A 358 -14.78 -12.06 9.87
N GLU A 359 -15.73 -11.68 10.73
CA GLU A 359 -15.55 -11.66 12.19
C GLU A 359 -14.31 -10.85 12.62
N ASP A 360 -13.26 -11.52 13.08
CA ASP A 360 -11.98 -10.96 13.52
C ASP A 360 -10.85 -11.19 12.48
N LYS A 361 -11.19 -11.56 11.24
CA LYS A 361 -10.23 -11.90 10.20
C LYS A 361 -10.25 -10.93 9.03
N SER A 362 -9.07 -10.66 8.47
CA SER A 362 -8.95 -10.10 7.13
C SER A 362 -8.65 -11.20 6.12
N VAL A 363 -9.61 -11.46 5.25
CA VAL A 363 -9.54 -12.47 4.18
C VAL A 363 -9.19 -11.79 2.87
N ILE A 364 -8.24 -12.36 2.13
CA ILE A 364 -7.98 -12.02 0.72
C ILE A 364 -8.23 -13.25 -0.15
N GLN A 365 -8.86 -13.04 -1.30
CA GLN A 365 -9.04 -14.03 -2.35
C GLN A 365 -8.51 -13.46 -3.66
N GLY A 366 -7.86 -14.30 -4.45
CA GLY A 366 -7.26 -13.86 -5.69
C GLY A 366 -6.82 -15.00 -6.58
N ILE A 367 -6.11 -14.64 -7.65
CA ILE A 367 -5.61 -15.56 -8.65
C ILE A 367 -4.12 -15.34 -8.82
N ILE A 368 -3.36 -16.43 -8.86
CA ILE A 368 -1.98 -16.42 -9.34
C ILE A 368 -1.99 -16.99 -10.76
N LYS A 369 -1.70 -16.15 -11.76
CA LYS A 369 -1.54 -16.58 -13.14
C LYS A 369 -0.10 -16.97 -13.37
N ILE A 370 0.14 -18.16 -13.91
CA ILE A 370 1.48 -18.68 -14.17
C ILE A 370 1.63 -19.08 -15.63
N ASP A 371 2.63 -18.50 -16.28
CA ASP A 371 3.08 -18.92 -17.61
C ASP A 371 4.36 -19.74 -17.48
N ILE A 372 4.35 -20.97 -18.00
CA ILE A 372 5.47 -21.89 -18.00
C ILE A 372 5.90 -22.17 -19.44
N LEU A 373 7.16 -21.89 -19.77
CA LEU A 373 7.77 -22.30 -21.03
C LEU A 373 8.55 -23.59 -20.82
N TYR A 374 8.34 -24.55 -21.71
CA TYR A 374 9.00 -25.85 -21.66
C TYR A 374 9.41 -26.35 -23.03
N ILE A 375 10.47 -27.16 -23.04
CA ILE A 375 10.98 -27.89 -24.20
C ILE A 375 10.35 -29.29 -24.19
N PRO A 376 9.78 -29.77 -25.31
CA PRO A 376 9.24 -31.11 -25.40
C PRO A 376 10.35 -32.16 -25.60
N VAL A 377 10.08 -33.43 -25.28
CA VAL A 377 10.95 -34.55 -25.69
C VAL A 377 10.85 -34.78 -27.20
N GLU A 378 9.61 -34.84 -27.70
CA GLU A 378 9.27 -34.87 -29.12
C GLU A 378 8.08 -33.92 -29.36
N GLY A 379 8.12 -33.12 -30.41
CA GLY A 379 7.04 -32.19 -30.71
C GLY A 379 7.24 -31.45 -32.03
N LEU A 380 6.15 -30.86 -32.53
CA LEU A 380 6.16 -30.05 -33.76
C LEU A 380 6.79 -28.66 -33.58
N ARG A 381 7.04 -28.24 -32.34
CA ARG A 381 7.59 -26.93 -31.96
C ARG A 381 8.74 -27.16 -30.99
N LEU A 382 9.70 -26.24 -30.98
CA LEU A 382 10.89 -26.31 -30.11
C LEU A 382 10.56 -25.93 -28.66
N VAL A 383 9.54 -25.10 -28.48
CA VAL A 383 9.10 -24.58 -27.19
C VAL A 383 7.58 -24.50 -27.17
N TYR A 384 6.99 -24.84 -26.04
CA TYR A 384 5.56 -24.72 -25.77
C TYR A 384 5.35 -23.82 -24.55
N LYS A 385 4.16 -23.22 -24.48
CA LYS A 385 3.69 -22.47 -23.34
C LYS A 385 2.51 -23.19 -22.70
N LEU A 386 2.55 -23.32 -21.39
CA LEU A 386 1.42 -23.68 -20.55
C LEU A 386 1.03 -22.48 -19.69
N SER A 387 -0.27 -22.22 -19.58
CA SER A 387 -0.80 -21.09 -18.81
C SER A 387 -1.87 -21.59 -17.84
N GLU A 388 -1.72 -21.31 -16.54
CA GLU A 388 -2.66 -21.73 -15.51
C GLU A 388 -3.06 -20.58 -14.59
N GLU A 389 -4.28 -20.65 -14.06
CA GLU A 389 -4.81 -19.73 -13.07
C GLU A 389 -5.06 -20.46 -11.75
N ILE A 390 -4.21 -20.21 -10.75
CA ILE A 390 -4.24 -20.87 -9.45
C ILE A 390 -5.01 -19.95 -8.47
N PRO A 391 -6.25 -20.27 -8.09
CA PRO A 391 -6.97 -19.49 -7.09
C PRO A 391 -6.30 -19.65 -5.71
N PHE A 392 -6.27 -18.58 -4.94
CA PHE A 392 -5.81 -18.61 -3.56
C PHE A 392 -6.79 -17.90 -2.63
N GLU A 393 -6.80 -18.34 -1.38
CA GLU A 393 -7.47 -17.70 -0.26
C GLU A 393 -6.50 -17.70 0.92
N HIS A 394 -6.42 -16.57 1.62
CA HIS A 394 -5.57 -16.44 2.80
C HIS A 394 -6.17 -15.46 3.81
N ASP A 395 -6.19 -15.83 5.08
CA ASP A 395 -6.75 -15.03 6.17
C ASP A 395 -5.72 -14.77 7.29
N ILE A 396 -5.88 -13.62 7.95
CA ILE A 396 -5.16 -13.30 9.18
C ILE A 396 -6.12 -12.78 10.24
N THR A 397 -5.88 -13.14 11.50
CA THR A 397 -6.62 -12.59 12.64
C THR A 397 -6.11 -11.19 12.99
N ILE A 398 -7.02 -10.25 13.23
CA ILE A 398 -6.74 -8.87 13.66
C ILE A 398 -7.54 -8.59 14.92
N ASP A 399 -6.82 -8.26 16.00
CA ASP A 399 -7.45 -7.93 17.27
C ASP A 399 -8.21 -6.60 17.20
N ASN A 400 -9.35 -6.54 17.90
CA ASN A 400 -10.17 -5.34 18.09
C ASN A 400 -10.77 -4.75 16.79
N LEU A 401 -11.04 -5.58 15.78
CA LEU A 401 -11.86 -5.17 14.63
C LEU A 401 -13.27 -4.78 15.07
N THR A 402 -13.81 -3.75 14.41
CA THR A 402 -15.15 -3.22 14.64
C THR A 402 -15.85 -2.97 13.29
N GLU A 403 -17.13 -2.60 13.33
CA GLU A 403 -17.89 -2.20 12.13
C GLU A 403 -17.33 -0.94 11.43
N THR A 404 -16.50 -0.14 12.13
CA THR A 404 -15.83 1.04 11.56
C THR A 404 -14.40 0.76 11.11
N SER A 405 -13.96 -0.49 11.19
CA SER A 405 -12.63 -0.88 10.76
C SER A 405 -12.53 -1.00 9.24
N THR A 406 -11.37 -0.62 8.70
CA THR A 406 -11.00 -0.80 7.29
C THR A 406 -9.65 -1.50 7.24
N VAL A 407 -9.52 -2.48 6.34
CA VAL A 407 -8.28 -3.25 6.17
C VAL A 407 -7.76 -3.10 4.76
N PHE A 408 -6.49 -2.73 4.64
CA PHE A 408 -5.78 -2.55 3.38
C PHE A 408 -4.78 -3.68 3.21
N ASN A 409 -4.77 -4.30 2.02
CA ASN A 409 -3.92 -5.45 1.71
C ASN A 409 -3.12 -5.19 0.44
N THR A 410 -1.86 -5.62 0.45
CA THR A 410 -1.07 -5.80 -0.79
C THR A 410 -0.41 -7.17 -0.75
N ALA A 411 -0.21 -7.78 -1.92
CA ALA A 411 0.45 -9.06 -2.04
C ALA A 411 1.45 -9.04 -3.19
N CYS A 412 2.60 -9.70 -3.02
CA CYS A 412 3.60 -9.85 -4.05
C CYS A 412 4.24 -11.23 -3.99
N ILE A 413 4.76 -11.70 -5.12
CA ILE A 413 5.45 -12.98 -5.21
C ILE A 413 6.87 -12.81 -4.67
N GLU A 414 7.21 -13.58 -3.63
CA GLU A 414 8.52 -13.53 -2.97
C GLU A 414 9.50 -14.52 -3.62
N LYS A 415 8.99 -15.72 -3.96
CA LYS A 415 9.75 -16.82 -4.54
C LYS A 415 8.81 -17.79 -5.26
N VAL A 416 9.27 -18.35 -6.37
CA VAL A 416 8.66 -19.53 -7.02
C VAL A 416 9.68 -20.62 -7.20
N GLU A 417 9.29 -21.83 -6.79
CA GLU A 417 10.05 -23.06 -6.96
C GLU A 417 9.21 -24.03 -7.78
N VAL A 418 9.86 -24.71 -8.73
CA VAL A 418 9.20 -25.65 -9.65
C VAL A 418 10.02 -26.92 -9.73
N ASP A 419 9.33 -28.05 -9.58
CA ASP A 419 9.89 -29.38 -9.72
C ASP A 419 9.15 -30.14 -10.82
N LEU A 420 9.88 -30.71 -11.78
CA LEU A 420 9.32 -31.55 -12.83
C LEU A 420 9.41 -33.03 -12.44
N ASN A 421 8.25 -33.65 -12.20
CA ASN A 421 8.11 -35.06 -11.87
C ASN A 421 7.42 -35.81 -13.01
N ARG A 422 8.21 -36.29 -13.97
CA ARG A 422 7.74 -36.82 -15.27
C ARG A 422 7.03 -35.73 -16.07
N ASP A 423 5.70 -35.75 -16.16
CA ASP A 423 4.88 -34.73 -16.85
C ASP A 423 4.01 -33.93 -15.89
N GLN A 424 4.23 -34.08 -14.58
CA GLN A 424 3.61 -33.27 -13.55
C GLN A 424 4.60 -32.22 -13.08
N ILE A 425 4.18 -30.96 -13.16
CA ILE A 425 4.93 -29.80 -12.70
C ILE A 425 4.39 -29.42 -11.32
N ASP A 426 5.17 -29.66 -10.28
CA ASP A 426 4.81 -29.24 -8.92
C ASP A 426 5.36 -27.84 -8.66
N VAL A 427 4.47 -26.90 -8.37
CA VAL A 427 4.79 -25.47 -8.19
C VAL A 427 4.57 -25.08 -6.73
N ASN A 428 5.57 -24.44 -6.13
CA ASN A 428 5.48 -23.82 -4.80
C ASN A 428 5.71 -22.30 -4.93
N ILE A 429 4.68 -21.51 -4.64
CA ILE A 429 4.68 -20.05 -4.76
C ILE A 429 4.62 -19.45 -3.36
N LYS A 430 5.71 -18.83 -2.92
CA LYS A 430 5.74 -18.06 -1.68
C LYS A 430 5.26 -16.64 -1.96
N VAL A 431 4.16 -16.25 -1.34
CA VAL A 431 3.54 -14.93 -1.46
C VAL A 431 3.79 -14.15 -0.18
N LYS A 432 4.22 -12.91 -0.30
CA LYS A 432 4.37 -11.96 0.80
C LYS A 432 3.18 -11.01 0.81
N ARG A 433 2.45 -10.97 1.92
CA ARG A 433 1.29 -10.11 2.16
C ARG A 433 1.65 -9.02 3.16
N PHE A 434 1.29 -7.78 2.85
CA PHE A 434 1.24 -6.68 3.81
C PHE A 434 -0.22 -6.35 4.12
N THR A 435 -0.52 -6.18 5.41
CA THR A 435 -1.86 -5.84 5.89
C THR A 435 -1.79 -4.68 6.87
N GLU A 436 -2.59 -3.64 6.64
CA GLU A 436 -2.82 -2.55 7.59
C GLU A 436 -4.30 -2.47 7.94
N ALA A 437 -4.61 -2.58 9.23
CA ALA A 437 -5.96 -2.45 9.76
C ALA A 437 -6.10 -1.18 10.58
N ILE A 438 -7.12 -0.38 10.26
CA ILE A 438 -7.38 0.92 10.87
C ILE A 438 -8.83 0.94 11.36
N ASP A 439 -9.03 1.38 12.59
CA ASP A 439 -10.35 1.67 13.15
C ASP A 439 -10.63 3.18 13.16
N LYS A 440 -11.76 3.59 12.58
CA LYS A 440 -12.12 5.01 12.50
C LYS A 440 -12.94 5.44 13.72
N LYS A 441 -12.29 6.09 14.68
CA LYS A 441 -12.92 6.56 15.92
C LYS A 441 -13.38 8.01 15.81
N SER A 442 -14.66 8.25 16.06
CA SER A 442 -15.21 9.61 16.07
C SER A 442 -14.91 10.30 17.40
N GLU A 443 -14.23 11.44 17.33
CA GLU A 443 -13.92 12.29 18.47
C GLU A 443 -14.52 13.69 18.29
N SER A 444 -14.95 14.31 19.39
CA SER A 444 -15.55 15.64 19.42
C SER A 444 -14.53 16.67 19.86
N PHE A 445 -14.33 17.71 19.05
CA PHE A 445 -13.39 18.79 19.33
C PHE A 445 -14.10 20.13 19.48
N ILE A 446 -13.69 20.93 20.46
CA ILE A 446 -14.12 22.32 20.56
C ILE A 446 -13.40 23.12 19.46
N ILE A 447 -14.15 23.78 18.60
CA ILE A 447 -13.61 24.59 17.51
C ILE A 447 -13.80 26.10 17.73
N LYS A 448 -14.80 26.49 18.54
CA LYS A 448 -15.11 27.88 18.88
C LYS A 448 -15.70 27.96 20.27
N GLY A 449 -15.57 29.12 20.90
CA GLY A 449 -16.18 29.45 22.18
C GLY A 449 -16.60 30.91 22.23
N GLU A 450 -17.74 31.19 22.86
CA GLU A 450 -18.29 32.53 23.05
C GLU A 450 -18.61 32.80 24.53
N ASP A 451 -18.16 33.94 25.05
CA ASP A 451 -18.54 34.47 26.37
C ASP A 451 -19.87 35.22 26.20
N GLN A 452 -20.94 34.70 26.81
CA GLN A 452 -22.30 35.25 26.73
C GLN A 452 -22.65 36.11 27.95
N GLY A 453 -21.67 36.45 28.78
CA GLY A 453 -21.84 37.26 29.98
C GLY A 453 -21.96 36.44 31.25
N GLU A 454 -22.45 37.09 32.31
CA GLU A 454 -22.50 36.53 33.65
C GLU A 454 -23.75 35.68 33.88
N TYR A 455 -23.64 34.70 34.77
CA TYR A 455 -24.81 33.96 35.24
C TYR A 455 -25.68 34.85 36.15
N ASP A 456 -26.98 34.94 35.88
CA ASP A 456 -27.95 35.52 36.82
C ASP A 456 -28.16 34.54 37.99
N LEU A 457 -27.29 34.69 38.99
CA LEU A 457 -27.30 33.89 40.19
C LEU A 457 -28.40 34.32 41.18
N THR A 458 -29.13 35.42 40.95
CA THR A 458 -30.11 35.96 41.92
C THR A 458 -31.28 35.01 42.20
N LYS A 459 -31.57 34.10 41.27
CA LYS A 459 -32.68 33.13 41.36
C LYS A 459 -32.23 31.72 41.74
N ALA A 460 -30.93 31.48 41.88
CA ALA A 460 -30.40 30.16 42.20
C ALA A 460 -30.48 29.86 43.71
N PRO A 461 -30.92 28.66 44.13
CA PRO A 461 -30.96 28.25 45.54
C PRO A 461 -29.56 28.22 46.17
N SER A 462 -29.48 28.47 47.48
CA SER A 462 -28.20 28.55 48.20
C SER A 462 -27.60 27.18 48.50
N ILE A 463 -28.45 26.18 48.76
CA ILE A 463 -28.06 24.78 48.98
C ILE A 463 -28.95 23.90 48.12
N ILE A 464 -28.36 22.96 47.41
CA ILE A 464 -29.05 21.94 46.62
C ILE A 464 -28.67 20.57 47.19
N VAL A 465 -29.68 19.75 47.51
CA VAL A 465 -29.45 18.33 47.80
C VAL A 465 -29.70 17.56 46.51
N TYR A 466 -28.64 17.00 45.95
CA TYR A 466 -28.66 16.25 44.71
C TYR A 466 -28.55 14.75 44.94
N ILE A 467 -29.33 13.94 44.23
CA ILE A 467 -29.26 12.48 44.29
C ILE A 467 -28.61 11.98 43.00
N CYS A 468 -27.44 11.35 43.13
CA CYS A 468 -26.66 10.88 41.99
C CYS A 468 -27.44 9.84 41.18
N LYS A 469 -27.41 9.98 39.86
CA LYS A 469 -27.95 9.00 38.91
C LYS A 469 -26.84 8.08 38.40
N GLU A 470 -27.26 7.02 37.72
CA GLU A 470 -26.35 6.10 37.06
C GLU A 470 -25.58 6.80 35.92
N GLY A 471 -24.25 6.61 35.89
CA GLY A 471 -23.35 7.19 34.88
C GLY A 471 -22.96 8.65 35.07
N GLU A 472 -23.36 9.32 36.17
CA GLU A 472 -22.96 10.70 36.43
C GLU A 472 -21.56 10.81 37.05
N SER A 473 -20.79 11.80 36.61
CA SER A 473 -19.51 12.21 37.18
C SER A 473 -19.65 13.50 37.98
N LEU A 474 -18.65 13.80 38.83
CA LEU A 474 -18.57 15.09 39.51
C LEU A 474 -18.56 16.25 38.51
N TRP A 475 -17.79 16.14 37.41
CA TRP A 475 -17.81 17.10 36.30
C TRP A 475 -19.21 17.44 35.81
N ASN A 476 -20.02 16.42 35.48
CA ASN A 476 -21.37 16.62 34.95
C ASN A 476 -22.27 17.36 35.96
N ILE A 477 -22.15 17.02 37.25
CA ILE A 477 -22.93 17.63 38.33
C ILE A 477 -22.46 19.06 38.58
N ALA A 478 -21.15 19.26 38.73
CA ALA A 478 -20.54 20.56 39.00
C ALA A 478 -20.84 21.57 37.87
N LYS A 479 -20.70 21.14 36.62
CA LYS A 479 -21.08 21.94 35.43
C LYS A 479 -22.55 22.30 35.43
N LYS A 480 -23.44 21.35 35.71
CA LYS A 480 -24.89 21.57 35.70
C LYS A 480 -25.36 22.57 36.76
N TYR A 481 -24.71 22.57 37.91
CA TYR A 481 -25.07 23.42 39.05
C TYR A 481 -24.15 24.62 39.23
N ASN A 482 -23.30 24.93 38.24
CA ASN A 482 -22.37 26.08 38.26
C ASN A 482 -21.52 26.12 39.54
N THR A 483 -20.90 25.00 39.90
CA THR A 483 -19.91 24.86 40.99
C THR A 483 -18.67 24.14 40.44
N THR A 484 -17.71 23.76 41.28
CA THR A 484 -16.47 23.08 40.87
C THR A 484 -16.42 21.66 41.43
N GLU A 485 -15.69 20.75 40.77
CA GLU A 485 -15.54 19.38 41.27
C GLU A 485 -14.89 19.35 42.65
N ASP A 486 -13.89 20.20 42.88
CA ASP A 486 -13.20 20.38 44.16
C ASP A 486 -14.17 20.78 45.27
N GLU A 487 -15.03 21.78 45.04
CA GLU A 487 -16.01 22.24 46.03
C GLU A 487 -17.03 21.16 46.37
N VAL A 488 -17.51 20.44 45.36
CA VAL A 488 -18.45 19.33 45.59
C VAL A 488 -17.76 18.20 46.35
N ALA A 489 -16.51 17.88 46.02
CA ALA A 489 -15.77 16.83 46.68
C ALA A 489 -15.46 17.15 48.14
N GLU A 490 -14.97 18.36 48.41
CA GLU A 490 -14.66 18.84 49.77
C GLU A 490 -15.90 18.88 50.67
N LEU A 491 -17.01 19.46 50.18
CA LEU A 491 -18.24 19.61 50.97
C LEU A 491 -18.89 18.26 51.33
N ASN A 492 -18.65 17.23 50.51
CA ASN A 492 -19.22 15.91 50.69
C ASN A 492 -18.23 14.89 51.27
N GLU A 493 -17.00 15.31 51.60
CA GLU A 493 -15.94 14.47 52.14
C GLU A 493 -15.61 13.25 51.25
N ILE A 494 -15.58 13.46 49.93
CA ILE A 494 -15.27 12.43 48.93
C ILE A 494 -14.02 12.80 48.15
N LYS A 495 -13.39 11.81 47.51
CA LYS A 495 -12.28 12.11 46.59
C LYS A 495 -12.82 12.51 45.23
N ILE A 496 -12.10 13.38 44.53
CA ILE A 496 -12.47 13.87 43.20
C ILE A 496 -12.51 12.75 42.14
N ASP A 497 -11.67 11.72 42.31
CA ASP A 497 -11.58 10.54 41.46
C ASP A 497 -12.46 9.38 41.95
N GLU A 498 -13.23 9.58 43.03
CA GLU A 498 -14.12 8.55 43.56
C GLU A 498 -15.34 8.36 42.64
N PRO A 499 -15.58 7.15 42.11
CA PRO A 499 -16.75 6.90 41.27
C PRO A 499 -18.05 7.07 42.09
N LEU A 500 -18.97 7.88 41.56
CA LEU A 500 -20.25 8.15 42.20
C LEU A 500 -21.18 6.95 42.07
N LYS A 501 -21.81 6.56 43.18
CA LYS A 501 -22.81 5.49 43.21
C LYS A 501 -24.21 6.06 43.03
N PRO A 502 -25.09 5.41 42.24
CA PRO A 502 -26.50 5.79 42.15
C PRO A 502 -27.15 5.85 43.54
N GLY A 503 -27.94 6.91 43.79
CA GLY A 503 -28.62 7.13 45.07
C GLY A 503 -27.78 7.84 46.14
N LYS A 504 -26.47 8.06 45.92
CA LYS A 504 -25.64 8.88 46.83
C LYS A 504 -26.16 10.32 46.83
N CYS A 505 -26.42 10.85 48.02
CA CYS A 505 -26.85 12.24 48.19
C CYS A 505 -25.62 13.14 48.30
N LEU A 506 -25.56 14.18 47.46
CA LEU A 506 -24.55 15.22 47.49
C LEU A 506 -25.19 16.54 47.92
N ILE A 507 -24.49 17.28 48.76
CA ILE A 507 -24.80 18.67 49.10
C ILE A 507 -23.99 19.55 48.17
N LEU A 508 -24.66 20.47 47.46
CA LEU A 508 -24.03 21.47 46.61
C LEU A 508 -24.32 22.84 47.21
N GLU A 509 -23.27 23.62 47.48
CA GLU A 509 -23.40 24.97 48.03
C GLU A 509 -23.05 26.01 46.96
N LYS A 510 -23.88 27.05 46.88
CA LYS A 510 -23.59 28.20 46.03
C LYS A 510 -22.71 29.19 46.80
N LYS A 511 -21.44 29.35 46.38
CA LYS A 511 -20.63 30.47 46.85
C LYS A 511 -21.03 31.75 46.10
N VAL A 512 -21.61 32.70 46.84
CA VAL A 512 -21.76 34.08 46.36
C VAL A 512 -20.43 34.76 46.62
N VAL A 513 -19.69 35.11 45.56
CA VAL A 513 -18.56 36.02 45.70
C VAL A 513 -19.17 37.39 46.05
N LEU A 514 -19.03 37.80 47.31
CA LEU A 514 -19.34 39.15 47.73
C LEU A 514 -18.30 40.06 47.05
N VAL A 515 -18.77 40.89 46.11
CA VAL A 515 -17.96 41.97 45.55
C VAL A 515 -17.94 43.07 46.63
N ASP A 516 -16.80 43.22 47.30
CA ASP A 516 -16.53 44.37 48.18
C ASP A 516 -16.20 45.63 47.37
#